data_AF-A0A1Q6Z5W5-F1
#
_entry.id   AF-A0A1Q6Z5W5-F1
#
_cell.length_a   1.000
_cell.length_b   1.000
_cell.length_c   1.000
_cell.angle_alpha   90.00
_cell.angle_beta   90.00
_cell.angle_gamma   90.00
#
_symmetry.space_group_name_H-M   'P 1'
#
loop_
_entity.id
_entity.type
_entity.pdbx_description
1 polymer ?
#
loop_
_entity_poly.entity_id
_entity_poly.type
_entity_poly.pdbx_seq_one_letter_code
_entity_poly.pdbx_strand_id
1 'polypeptide(L)' 'MTENESVGLAIANACLHRGGPLGEGEVRDYEVTCPWHGWKYNLLDGSFSMIPTLKVKTFKVKATIEGVFVEL' A
#
# COMPACT_ATOMS: atom_id res chain seq x y z
N MET A 1 -8.57 -16.02 15.45
CA MET A 1 -7.25 -15.38 15.58
C MET A 1 -6.38 -16.38 16.31
N THR A 2 -5.55 -17.12 15.58
CA THR A 2 -4.55 -18.00 16.20
C THR A 2 -3.32 -17.15 16.53
N GLU A 3 -2.51 -17.54 17.51
CA GLU A 3 -1.43 -16.74 18.08
C GLU A 3 -0.28 -16.38 17.09
N ASN A 4 -0.37 -16.81 15.82
CA ASN A 4 0.67 -16.68 14.81
C ASN A 4 0.23 -15.97 13.51
N GLU A 5 -0.89 -15.24 13.53
CA GLU A 5 -1.40 -14.52 12.35
C GLU A 5 -1.45 -13.02 12.60
N SER A 6 -0.85 -12.22 11.70
CA SER A 6 -0.99 -10.76 11.68
C SER A 6 -1.52 -10.26 10.34
N VAL A 7 -2.13 -9.07 10.35
CA VAL A 7 -2.71 -8.43 9.16
C VAL A 7 -1.73 -7.39 8.65
N GLY A 8 -1.32 -7.51 7.38
CA GLY A 8 -0.50 -6.52 6.69
C GLY A 8 -1.33 -5.57 5.83
N LEU A 9 -0.65 -4.56 5.25
CA LEU A 9 -1.23 -3.65 4.26
C LEU A 9 -0.49 -3.82 2.94
N ALA A 10 -1.23 -3.83 1.83
CA ALA A 10 -0.67 -3.86 0.50
C ALA A 10 -1.51 -3.02 -0.47
N ILE A 11 -0.82 -2.30 -1.34
CA ILE A 11 -1.40 -1.48 -2.40
C ILE A 11 -0.72 -1.80 -3.74
N ALA A 12 -1.34 -1.41 -4.85
CA ALA A 12 -0.73 -1.57 -6.17
C ALA A 12 0.53 -0.71 -6.27
N ASN A 13 1.60 -1.27 -6.87
CA ASN A 13 2.90 -0.60 -6.94
C ASN A 13 2.93 0.60 -7.89
N ALA A 14 2.06 0.61 -8.92
CA ALA A 14 2.07 1.68 -9.91
C ALA A 14 1.31 2.92 -9.41
N CYS A 15 2.03 4.01 -9.18
CA CYS A 15 1.46 5.32 -8.88
C CYS A 15 0.56 5.78 -10.04
N LEU A 16 -0.66 6.22 -9.74
CA LEU A 16 -1.64 6.68 -10.74
C LEU A 16 -1.21 7.94 -11.51
N HIS A 17 -0.17 8.64 -11.07
CA HIS A 17 0.33 9.80 -11.80
C HIS A 17 1.03 9.41 -13.11
N ARG A 18 2.10 8.62 -13.03
CA ARG A 18 2.94 8.24 -14.18
C ARG A 18 3.51 6.81 -14.08
N GLY A 19 2.92 5.97 -13.23
CA GLY A 19 3.38 4.59 -13.03
C GLY A 19 4.60 4.45 -12.12
N GLY A 20 4.98 5.50 -11.37
CA GLY A 20 6.13 5.46 -10.47
C GLY A 20 6.02 4.35 -9.41
N PRO A 21 7.15 3.74 -8.98
CA PRO A 21 7.18 2.58 -8.10
C PRO A 21 6.94 2.99 -6.65
N LEU A 22 5.73 2.80 -6.14
CA LEU A 22 5.37 3.15 -4.76
C LEU A 22 6.16 2.34 -3.73
N GLY A 23 6.53 1.09 -4.05
CA GLY A 23 7.34 0.22 -3.18
C GLY A 23 8.79 0.68 -2.98
N GLU A 24 9.26 1.65 -3.77
CA GLU A 24 10.56 2.32 -3.59
C GLU A 24 10.42 3.66 -2.83
N GLY A 25 9.20 3.99 -2.40
CA GLY A 25 8.87 5.22 -1.69
C GLY A 25 9.10 5.15 -0.18
N GLU A 26 9.04 6.32 0.46
CA GLU A 26 9.10 6.43 1.92
C GLU A 26 7.72 6.17 2.54
N VAL A 27 7.65 5.38 3.61
CA VAL A 27 6.43 5.16 4.40
C VAL A 27 6.50 5.92 5.71
N ARG A 28 5.47 6.71 6.01
CA ARG A 28 5.30 7.42 7.28
C ARG A 28 3.81 7.46 7.66
N ASP A 29 3.47 7.11 8.89
CA ASP A 29 2.10 7.21 9.43
C ASP A 29 1.01 6.59 8.52
N TYR A 30 1.27 5.38 8.00
CA TYR A 30 0.42 4.68 7.02
C TYR A 30 0.26 5.37 5.66
N GLU A 31 1.14 6.31 5.32
CA GLU A 31 1.17 6.97 4.02
C GLU A 31 2.48 6.62 3.30
N VAL A 32 2.40 6.24 2.03
CA VAL A 32 3.58 6.04 1.18
C VAL A 32 3.74 7.22 0.24
N THR A 33 4.95 7.78 0.17
CA THR A 33 5.32 8.88 -0.73
C THR A 33 6.05 8.32 -1.95
N CYS A 34 5.46 8.47 -3.13
CA CYS A 34 6.05 8.07 -4.41
C CYS A 34 7.39 8.79 -4.64
N PRO A 35 8.48 8.06 -4.94
CA PRO A 35 9.84 8.64 -5.01
C PRO A 35 10.03 9.58 -6.20
N TRP A 36 9.16 9.54 -7.21
CA TRP A 36 9.30 10.39 -8.40
C TRP A 36 8.86 11.83 -8.19
N HIS A 37 7.61 12.04 -7.78
CA HIS A 37 7.00 13.39 -7.71
C HIS A 37 6.29 13.65 -6.37
N GLY A 38 6.51 12.79 -5.37
CA GLY A 38 5.98 12.99 -4.02
C GLY A 38 4.48 12.77 -3.87
N TRP A 39 3.82 12.11 -4.84
CA TRP A 39 2.41 11.74 -4.67
C TRP A 39 2.26 10.74 -3.54
N LYS A 40 1.30 11.00 -2.66
CA LYS A 40 1.16 10.27 -1.41
C LYS A 40 -0.12 9.46 -1.36
N TYR A 41 -0.02 8.23 -0.89
CA TYR A 41 -1.15 7.31 -0.81
C TYR A 41 -1.31 6.74 0.58
N ASN A 42 -2.54 6.72 1.08
CA ASN A 42 -2.88 6.04 2.32
C ASN A 42 -2.86 4.51 2.10
N LEU A 43 -2.07 3.79 2.89
CA LEU A 43 -1.90 2.34 2.83
C LEU A 43 -3.14 1.57 3.33
N LEU A 44 -4.02 2.21 4.10
CA LEU A 44 -5.23 1.59 4.63
C LEU A 44 -6.30 1.39 3.55
N ASP A 45 -6.42 2.34 2.61
CA ASP A 45 -7.52 2.36 1.64
C ASP A 45 -7.11 2.73 0.21
N GLY A 46 -5.81 2.92 -0.03
CA GLY A 46 -5.23 3.25 -1.33
C GLY A 46 -5.50 4.68 -1.80
N SER A 47 -6.09 5.54 -0.98
CA SER A 47 -6.48 6.89 -1.39
C SER A 47 -5.28 7.82 -1.60
N PHE A 48 -5.33 8.60 -2.68
CA PHE A 48 -4.40 9.70 -2.90
C PHE A 48 -4.73 10.87 -1.96
N SER A 49 -3.73 11.39 -1.24
CA SER A 49 -3.95 12.33 -0.14
C SER A 49 -4.58 13.67 -0.55
N MET A 50 -4.41 14.11 -1.80
CA MET A 50 -5.04 15.35 -2.29
C MET A 50 -6.43 15.14 -2.90
N ILE A 51 -6.71 13.96 -3.48
CA ILE A 51 -7.99 13.65 -4.11
C ILE A 51 -8.39 12.23 -3.66
N PRO A 52 -9.07 12.07 -2.51
CA PRO A 52 -9.30 10.76 -1.90
C PRO A 52 -10.13 9.77 -2.74
N THR A 53 -10.86 10.26 -3.74
CA THR A 53 -11.59 9.42 -4.71
C THR A 53 -10.66 8.75 -5.73
N LEU A 54 -9.44 9.26 -5.91
CA LEU A 54 -8.42 8.65 -6.75
C LEU A 54 -7.65 7.62 -5.92
N LYS A 55 -7.89 6.33 -6.19
CA LYS A 55 -7.38 5.24 -5.35
C LYS A 55 -6.57 4.21 -6.14
N VAL A 56 -5.43 3.81 -5.62
CA VAL A 56 -4.77 2.57 -6.04
C VAL A 56 -5.50 1.37 -5.44
N LYS A 57 -5.42 0.21 -6.11
CA LYS A 57 -6.00 -1.04 -5.59
C LYS A 57 -5.31 -1.41 -4.27
N THR A 58 -6.09 -1.78 -3.27
CA THR A 58 -5.59 -2.43 -2.05
C THR A 58 -5.79 -3.93 -2.16
N PHE A 59 -5.00 -4.67 -1.40
CA PHE A 59 -5.07 -6.13 -1.38
C PHE A 59 -5.15 -6.62 0.05
N LYS A 60 -5.92 -7.70 0.26
CA LYS A 60 -5.95 -8.38 1.55
C LYS A 60 -4.63 -9.09 1.77
N VAL A 61 -4.03 -8.88 2.94
CA VAL A 61 -2.75 -9.48 3.31
C VAL A 61 -2.94 -10.41 4.48
N LYS A 62 -2.36 -11.60 4.37
CA LYS A 62 -2.23 -12.55 5.46
C LYS A 62 -0.76 -12.78 5.73
N ALA A 63 -0.30 -12.47 6.94
CA ALA A 63 1.05 -12.79 7.39
C ALA A 63 1.02 -13.95 8.38
N THR A 64 1.83 -14.97 8.09
CA THR A 64 2.03 -16.17 8.92
C THR A 64 3.53 -16.42 9.08
N ILE A 65 3.90 -17.46 9.84
CA ILE A 65 5.31 -17.86 9.96
C ILE A 65 5.89 -18.38 8.64
N GLU A 66 5.05 -18.90 7.75
CA GLU A 66 5.44 -19.40 6.43
C GLU A 66 5.64 -18.27 5.40
N GLY A 67 5.13 -17.07 5.65
CA GLY A 67 5.34 -15.92 4.78
C GLY A 67 4.22 -14.88 4.80
N VAL A 68 4.31 -13.95 3.83
CA VAL A 68 3.32 -12.89 3.61
C VAL A 68 2.62 -13.16 2.27
N PHE A 69 1.30 -13.30 2.32
CA PHE A 69 0.45 -13.65 1.19
C PHE A 69 -0.49 -12.51 0.84
N VAL A 70 -0.77 -12.34 -0.45
CA VAL A 70 -1.63 -11.27 -1.00
C VAL A 70 -2.72 -11.91 -1.88
N GLU A 71 -3.99 -11.55 -1.64
CA GLU A 71 -5.13 -11.97 -2.47
C GLU A 71 -5.26 -11.06 -3.69
N LEU A 72 -5.23 -11.62 -4.92
CA LEU A 72 -5.21 -10.88 -6.19
C LEU A 72 -6.60 -10.59 -6.77
#